data_AF-A0AAJ1ZZM3-F1
#
_entry.id   AF-A0AAJ1ZZM3-F1
#
_cell.length_a   1.000
_cell.length_b   1.000
_cell.length_c   1.000
_cell.angle_alpha   90.00
_cell.angle_beta   90.00
_cell.angle_gamma   90.00
#
_symmetry.space_group_name_H-M   'P 1'
#
loop_
_entity.id
_entity.type
_entity.pdbx_description
1 polymer ?
#
loop_
_entity_poly.entity_id
_entity_poly.type
_entity_poly.pdbx_seq_one_letter_code
_entity_poly.pdbx_strand_id
1 'polypeptide(L)'
;MNVPKAVATEWLCDLIDMVITAQSNEFQVRRIEREALAFLSKGRERPEICWLVLAFTAFLRGDRDECVRCSEAAQALARHDVTILTNVASLMCDLGEPRMAVNYARLLADTQRSDPTSRIKAAHVFVTALHAEEAAAVMLAHDLNATVAEGDAELPRDIEATAQIFLRCGVDAEQRLALLETAVEAIRSQGCMIRGSRLMIYDDTTRYELYVDETASQCGNVNFAIAEALTTTFDNAYPEVITFVCRPVGSLSALASRSALMEVVQ
;
A
#
# COMPACT_ATOMS: atom_id res chain seq x y z
N MET A 1 3.66 10.71 -35.03
CA MET A 1 3.97 9.27 -35.14
C MET A 1 3.62 8.65 -33.79
N ASN A 2 2.63 7.76 -33.74
CA ASN A 2 2.28 7.04 -32.52
C ASN A 2 3.34 5.96 -32.29
N VAL A 3 4.17 6.14 -31.26
CA VAL A 3 5.02 5.05 -30.76
C VAL A 3 4.08 3.98 -30.21
N PRO A 4 4.20 2.70 -30.60
CA PRO A 4 3.42 1.63 -30.01
C PRO A 4 3.57 1.66 -28.48
N LYS A 5 2.46 1.57 -27.72
CA LYS A 5 2.54 1.45 -26.27
C LYS A 5 3.35 0.20 -25.92
N ALA A 6 4.26 0.32 -24.96
CA ALA A 6 5.03 -0.79 -24.45
C ALA A 6 4.09 -1.81 -23.81
N VAL A 7 4.21 -3.09 -24.18
CA VAL A 7 3.28 -4.15 -23.76
C VAL A 7 3.33 -4.34 -22.25
N ALA A 8 4.51 -4.18 -21.65
CA ALA A 8 4.69 -4.27 -20.21
C ALA A 8 3.91 -3.19 -19.43
N THR A 9 3.72 -2.00 -20.01
CA THR A 9 2.91 -0.94 -19.38
C THR A 9 1.42 -1.30 -19.40
N GLU A 10 0.92 -1.90 -20.47
CA GLU A 10 -0.48 -2.35 -20.54
C GLU A 10 -0.75 -3.45 -19.51
N TRP A 11 0.15 -4.42 -19.37
CA TRP A 11 0.03 -5.44 -18.32
C TRP A 11 0.09 -4.85 -16.92
N LEU A 12 0.92 -3.83 -16.69
CA LEU A 12 0.97 -3.17 -15.40
C LEU A 12 -0.38 -2.53 -15.06
N CYS A 13 -1.01 -1.83 -16.02
CA CYS A 13 -2.37 -1.30 -15.85
C CYS A 13 -3.38 -2.41 -15.53
N ASP A 14 -3.40 -3.49 -16.31
CA ASP A 14 -4.31 -4.62 -16.09
C ASP A 14 -4.16 -5.23 -14.67
N LEU A 15 -2.91 -5.40 -14.21
CA LEU A 15 -2.63 -5.97 -12.90
C LEU A 15 -3.03 -5.03 -11.77
N ILE A 16 -2.79 -3.73 -11.92
CA ILE A 16 -3.24 -2.71 -10.96
C ILE A 16 -4.76 -2.71 -10.86
N ASP A 17 -5.45 -2.76 -12.00
CA ASP A 17 -6.91 -2.84 -12.02
C ASP A 17 -7.41 -4.10 -11.31
N MET A 18 -6.75 -5.25 -11.48
CA MET A 18 -7.09 -6.46 -10.73
C MET A 18 -6.93 -6.27 -9.21
N VAL A 19 -5.86 -5.63 -8.76
CA VAL A 19 -5.67 -5.34 -7.32
C VAL A 19 -6.76 -4.40 -6.82
N ILE A 20 -7.00 -3.26 -7.50
CA ILE A 20 -8.00 -2.26 -7.11
C ILE A 20 -9.41 -2.85 -7.05
N THR A 21 -9.74 -3.71 -8.02
CA THR A 21 -11.08 -4.30 -8.13
C THR A 21 -11.24 -5.60 -7.36
N ALA A 22 -10.21 -6.03 -6.61
CA ALA A 22 -10.21 -7.30 -5.89
C ALA A 22 -10.53 -8.51 -6.78
N GLN A 23 -10.24 -8.43 -8.08
CA GLN A 23 -10.49 -9.52 -9.02
C GLN A 23 -9.28 -10.44 -9.10
N SER A 24 -9.53 -11.75 -9.08
CA SER A 24 -8.50 -12.76 -9.31
C SER A 24 -8.70 -13.45 -10.64
N ASN A 25 -7.69 -13.39 -11.51
CA ASN A 25 -7.62 -14.19 -12.74
C ASN A 25 -6.25 -14.87 -12.81
N GLU A 26 -6.13 -16.02 -12.14
CA GLU A 26 -4.85 -16.73 -12.03
C GLU A 26 -4.22 -17.07 -13.39
N PHE A 27 -5.05 -17.45 -14.37
CA PHE A 27 -4.57 -17.76 -15.72
C PHE A 27 -3.93 -16.54 -16.39
N GLN A 28 -4.56 -15.37 -16.28
CA GLN A 28 -4.01 -14.12 -16.83
C GLN A 28 -2.74 -13.70 -16.09
N VAL A 29 -2.73 -13.78 -14.76
CA VAL A 29 -1.54 -13.46 -13.94
C VAL A 29 -0.35 -14.33 -14.32
N ARG A 30 -0.52 -15.66 -14.40
CA ARG A 30 0.56 -16.59 -14.80
C ARG A 30 1.03 -16.38 -16.24
N ARG A 31 0.12 -16.00 -17.14
CA ARG A 31 0.47 -15.67 -18.53
C ARG A 31 1.38 -14.43 -18.57
N ILE A 32 0.98 -13.36 -17.88
CA ILE A 32 1.74 -12.10 -17.80
C ILE A 32 3.11 -12.35 -17.16
N GLU A 33 3.18 -13.07 -16.05
CA GLU A 33 4.43 -13.43 -15.36
C GLU A 33 5.43 -14.10 -16.31
N ARG A 34 5.00 -15.16 -17.02
CA ARG A 34 5.84 -15.89 -17.97
C ARG A 34 6.34 -15.01 -19.10
N GLU A 35 5.49 -14.13 -19.62
CA GLU A 35 5.84 -13.23 -20.73
C GLU A 35 6.79 -12.11 -20.25
N ALA A 36 6.60 -11.57 -19.04
CA ALA A 36 7.50 -10.59 -18.42
C ALA A 36 8.90 -11.18 -18.17
N LEU A 37 9.01 -12.42 -17.67
CA LEU A 37 10.29 -13.13 -17.54
C LEU A 37 10.97 -13.33 -18.91
N ALA A 38 10.19 -13.63 -19.95
CA ALA A 38 10.71 -13.75 -21.32
C ALA A 38 11.19 -12.41 -21.88
N PHE A 39 10.58 -11.29 -21.50
CA PHE A 39 11.04 -9.94 -21.87
C PHE A 39 12.32 -9.55 -21.16
N LEU A 40 12.44 -9.82 -19.85
CA LEU A 40 13.67 -9.61 -19.09
C LEU A 40 14.85 -10.38 -19.69
N SER A 41 14.67 -11.67 -19.97
CA SER A 41 15.74 -12.52 -20.52
C SER A 41 16.17 -12.12 -21.94
N LYS A 42 15.27 -11.53 -22.74
CA LYS A 42 15.55 -11.16 -24.14
C LYS A 42 15.86 -9.67 -24.33
N GLY A 43 15.81 -8.85 -23.28
CA GLY A 43 16.04 -7.40 -23.34
C GLY A 43 15.09 -6.67 -24.28
N ARG A 44 13.81 -7.09 -24.33
CA ARG A 44 12.82 -6.59 -25.32
C ARG A 44 12.00 -5.39 -24.86
N GLU A 45 12.02 -5.09 -23.56
CA GLU A 45 11.22 -4.06 -22.92
C GLU A 45 12.04 -3.36 -21.83
N ARG A 46 11.45 -2.30 -21.23
CA ARG A 46 12.02 -1.62 -20.06
C ARG A 46 12.12 -2.58 -18.87
N PRO A 47 13.33 -2.98 -18.44
CA PRO A 47 13.50 -4.02 -17.42
C PRO A 47 12.89 -3.62 -16.06
N GLU A 48 12.96 -2.34 -15.69
CA GLU A 48 12.38 -1.81 -14.47
C GLU A 48 10.85 -1.98 -14.42
N ILE A 49 10.17 -1.84 -15.57
CA ILE A 49 8.72 -2.04 -15.68
C ILE A 49 8.40 -3.54 -15.64
N CYS A 50 9.20 -4.38 -16.30
CA CYS A 50 9.01 -5.83 -16.21
C CYS A 50 9.18 -6.35 -14.78
N TRP A 51 10.14 -5.83 -14.00
CA TRP A 51 10.27 -6.17 -12.59
C TRP A 51 9.09 -5.70 -11.75
N LEU A 52 8.56 -4.51 -12.03
CA LEU A 52 7.35 -4.03 -11.36
C LEU A 52 6.12 -4.89 -11.69
N VAL A 53 5.96 -5.29 -12.96
CA VAL A 53 4.93 -6.26 -13.38
C VAL A 53 5.07 -7.57 -12.58
N LEU A 54 6.28 -8.10 -12.44
CA LEU A 54 6.51 -9.31 -11.65
C LEU A 54 6.16 -9.12 -10.17
N ALA A 55 6.45 -7.95 -9.58
CA ALA A 55 6.04 -7.62 -8.22
C ALA A 55 4.52 -7.68 -8.04
N PHE A 56 3.74 -7.10 -8.97
CA PHE A 56 2.28 -7.19 -8.94
C PHE A 56 1.77 -8.62 -9.15
N THR A 57 2.40 -9.42 -10.03
CA THR A 57 2.01 -10.83 -10.19
C THR A 57 2.27 -11.65 -8.93
N ALA A 58 3.40 -11.41 -8.24
CA ALA A 58 3.72 -12.06 -6.99
C ALA A 58 2.77 -11.64 -5.87
N PHE A 59 2.44 -10.34 -5.79
CA PHE A 59 1.43 -9.81 -4.88
C PHE A 59 0.07 -10.51 -5.08
N LEU A 60 -0.44 -10.57 -6.32
CA LEU A 60 -1.69 -11.24 -6.67
C LEU A 60 -1.66 -12.77 -6.45
N ARG A 61 -0.47 -13.36 -6.30
CA ARG A 61 -0.29 -14.78 -5.95
C ARG A 61 -0.06 -15.01 -4.45
N GLY A 62 0.13 -13.96 -3.66
CA GLY A 62 0.43 -14.07 -2.23
C GLY A 62 1.88 -14.34 -1.90
N ASP A 63 2.75 -14.24 -2.89
CA ASP A 63 4.17 -14.50 -2.71
C ASP A 63 4.85 -13.20 -2.24
N ARG A 64 4.82 -13.00 -0.91
CA ARG A 64 5.37 -11.81 -0.26
C ARG A 64 6.83 -11.61 -0.62
N ASP A 65 7.66 -12.64 -0.42
CA ASP A 65 9.10 -12.54 -0.55
C ASP A 65 9.49 -12.24 -2.01
N GLU A 66 8.81 -12.87 -2.96
CA GLU A 66 9.00 -12.59 -4.38
C GLU A 66 8.52 -11.18 -4.77
N CYS A 67 7.40 -10.71 -4.19
CA CYS A 67 6.90 -9.36 -4.42
C CYS A 67 7.89 -8.30 -3.94
N VAL A 68 8.44 -8.47 -2.73
CA VAL A 68 9.48 -7.60 -2.18
C VAL A 68 10.72 -7.62 -3.06
N ARG A 69 11.23 -8.81 -3.39
CA ARG A 69 12.43 -8.98 -4.23
C ARG A 69 12.28 -8.30 -5.60
N CYS A 70 11.14 -8.46 -6.25
CA CYS A 70 10.87 -7.84 -7.55
C CYS A 70 10.69 -6.33 -7.45
N SER A 71 10.07 -5.84 -6.37
CA SER A 71 9.93 -4.40 -6.09
C SER A 71 11.29 -3.73 -5.91
N GLU A 72 12.18 -4.34 -5.14
CA GLU A 72 13.56 -3.87 -4.96
C GLU A 72 14.34 -3.88 -6.28
N ALA A 73 14.18 -4.91 -7.10
CA ALA A 73 14.82 -4.98 -8.42
C ALA A 73 14.32 -3.85 -9.36
N ALA A 74 13.01 -3.57 -9.37
CA ALA A 74 12.44 -2.47 -10.13
C ALA A 74 12.99 -1.11 -9.67
N GLN A 75 12.99 -0.86 -8.35
CA GLN A 75 13.49 0.38 -7.77
C GLN A 75 14.99 0.56 -8.01
N ALA A 76 15.79 -0.51 -7.91
CA ALA A 76 17.24 -0.43 -8.09
C ALA A 76 17.63 0.07 -9.49
N LEU A 77 16.84 -0.29 -10.50
CA LEU A 77 17.02 0.12 -11.90
C LEU A 77 16.51 1.54 -12.18
N ALA A 78 15.53 2.03 -11.41
CA ALA A 78 14.86 3.31 -11.64
C ALA A 78 14.59 4.07 -10.33
N ARG A 79 15.66 4.40 -9.63
CA ARG A 79 15.65 4.92 -8.23
C ARG A 79 14.89 6.22 -8.00
N HIS A 80 14.62 6.99 -9.04
CA HIS A 80 13.94 8.29 -8.99
C HIS A 80 12.70 8.33 -9.88
N ASP A 81 12.28 7.19 -10.42
CA ASP A 81 11.05 7.12 -11.21
C ASP A 81 9.86 7.12 -10.25
N VAL A 82 9.10 8.21 -10.26
CA VAL A 82 7.94 8.44 -9.39
C VAL A 82 6.91 7.32 -9.54
N THR A 83 6.67 6.84 -10.76
CA THR A 83 5.70 5.77 -11.01
C THR A 83 6.15 4.48 -10.32
N ILE A 84 7.43 4.12 -10.43
CA ILE A 84 7.95 2.91 -9.80
C ILE A 84 7.95 3.06 -8.28
N LEU A 85 8.45 4.18 -7.74
CA LEU A 85 8.49 4.41 -6.30
C LEU A 85 7.09 4.39 -5.67
N THR A 86 6.11 5.05 -6.29
CA THR A 86 4.72 5.03 -5.82
C THR A 86 4.15 3.62 -5.79
N ASN A 87 4.27 2.86 -6.88
CA ASN A 87 3.67 1.52 -6.92
C ASN A 87 4.35 0.56 -5.96
N VAL A 88 5.68 0.63 -5.82
CA VAL A 88 6.43 -0.16 -4.84
C VAL A 88 5.99 0.21 -3.42
N ALA A 89 5.87 1.50 -3.11
CA ALA A 89 5.40 1.96 -1.80
C ALA A 89 3.99 1.45 -1.47
N SER A 90 3.05 1.55 -2.42
CA SER A 90 1.69 1.01 -2.27
C SER A 90 1.68 -0.51 -2.05
N LEU A 91 2.48 -1.26 -2.82
CA LEU A 91 2.60 -2.72 -2.62
C LEU A 91 3.12 -3.05 -1.20
N MET A 92 4.07 -2.28 -0.67
CA MET A 92 4.55 -2.49 0.70
C MET A 92 3.46 -2.20 1.74
N CYS A 93 2.64 -1.16 1.54
CA CYS A 93 1.46 -0.94 2.38
C CYS A 93 0.50 -2.14 2.33
N ASP A 94 0.14 -2.58 1.13
CA ASP A 94 -0.83 -3.65 0.93
C ASP A 94 -0.33 -5.03 1.40
N LEU A 95 0.98 -5.26 1.41
CA LEU A 95 1.57 -6.44 2.03
C LEU A 95 1.57 -6.40 3.55
N GLY A 96 1.38 -5.22 4.17
CA GLY A 96 1.57 -5.02 5.60
C GLY A 96 3.05 -4.90 5.99
N GLU A 97 3.87 -4.27 5.15
CA GLU A 97 5.29 -3.97 5.39
C GLU A 97 5.50 -2.46 5.64
N PRO A 98 4.95 -1.91 6.73
CA PRO A 98 4.83 -0.46 6.91
C PRO A 98 6.20 0.24 6.99
N ARG A 99 7.22 -0.39 7.56
CA ARG A 99 8.59 0.17 7.60
C ARG A 99 9.19 0.32 6.20
N MET A 100 8.97 -0.67 5.33
CA MET A 100 9.42 -0.60 3.95
C MET A 100 8.65 0.49 3.19
N ALA A 101 7.33 0.56 3.37
CA ALA A 101 6.49 1.60 2.78
C ALA A 101 6.97 3.01 3.14
N VAL A 102 7.27 3.27 4.42
CA VAL A 102 7.81 4.55 4.91
C VAL A 102 9.13 4.90 4.25
N ASN A 103 10.04 3.93 4.10
CA ASN A 103 11.32 4.17 3.42
C ASN A 103 11.11 4.61 1.96
N TYR A 104 10.19 3.97 1.24
CA TYR A 104 9.85 4.39 -0.13
C TYR A 104 9.10 5.73 -0.17
N ALA A 105 8.26 6.03 0.82
CA ALA A 105 7.58 7.33 0.94
C ALA A 105 8.57 8.48 1.10
N ARG A 106 9.61 8.31 1.92
CA ARG A 106 10.70 9.29 2.10
C ARG A 106 11.45 9.52 0.77
N LEU A 107 11.82 8.44 0.08
CA LEU A 107 12.45 8.54 -1.25
C LEU A 107 11.55 9.27 -2.27
N LEU A 108 10.24 9.01 -2.23
CA LEU A 108 9.26 9.64 -3.10
C LEU A 108 9.12 11.15 -2.80
N ALA A 109 9.07 11.54 -1.52
CA ALA A 109 9.02 12.94 -1.09
C ALA A 109 10.28 13.73 -1.48
N ASP A 110 11.44 13.07 -1.47
CA ASP A 110 12.76 13.65 -1.79
C ASP A 110 13.09 13.66 -3.29
N THR A 111 12.24 13.10 -4.16
CA THR A 111 12.53 13.00 -5.59
C THR A 111 12.58 14.40 -6.23
N GLN A 112 13.74 14.77 -6.80
CA GLN A 112 14.08 16.11 -7.31
C GLN A 112 13.15 16.65 -8.42
N ARG A 113 12.37 15.79 -9.08
CA ARG A 113 11.22 16.21 -9.90
C ARG A 113 10.05 16.52 -8.97
N SER A 114 10.21 17.59 -8.19
CA SER A 114 9.33 18.00 -7.09
C SER A 114 7.97 18.55 -7.55
N ASP A 115 7.27 17.76 -8.34
CA ASP A 115 5.87 17.96 -8.64
C ASP A 115 5.07 17.77 -7.33
N PRO A 116 4.20 18.71 -6.94
CA PRO A 116 3.26 18.54 -5.83
C PRO A 116 2.58 17.17 -5.79
N THR A 117 2.27 16.59 -6.95
CA THR A 117 1.69 15.25 -7.04
C THR A 117 2.55 14.20 -6.36
N SER A 118 3.87 14.11 -6.59
CA SER A 118 4.69 13.06 -5.98
C SER A 118 4.73 13.16 -4.44
N ARG A 119 4.69 14.38 -3.90
CA ARG A 119 4.65 14.62 -2.46
C ARG A 119 3.29 14.29 -1.85
N ILE A 120 2.20 14.59 -2.54
CA ILE A 120 0.86 14.14 -2.15
C ILE A 120 0.85 12.61 -2.10
N LYS A 121 1.40 11.94 -3.13
CA LYS A 121 1.54 10.48 -3.15
C LYS A 121 2.36 9.95 -1.96
N ALA A 122 3.46 10.61 -1.61
CA ALA A 122 4.22 10.27 -0.41
C ALA A 122 3.39 10.42 0.88
N ALA A 123 2.62 11.51 1.02
CA ALA A 123 1.76 11.75 2.18
C ALA A 123 0.68 10.65 2.35
N HIS A 124 0.08 10.19 1.24
CA HIS A 124 -0.82 9.03 1.27
C HIS A 124 -0.13 7.78 1.81
N VAL A 125 1.06 7.45 1.31
CA VAL A 125 1.83 6.28 1.77
C VAL A 125 2.16 6.43 3.26
N PHE A 126 2.62 7.60 3.71
CA PHE A 126 2.91 7.85 5.12
C PHE A 126 1.69 7.60 6.01
N VAL A 127 0.50 8.10 5.65
CA VAL A 127 -0.71 7.84 6.44
C VAL A 127 -1.07 6.36 6.46
N THR A 128 -1.06 5.69 5.30
CA THR A 128 -1.36 4.26 5.21
C THR A 128 -0.35 3.40 5.97
N ALA A 129 0.89 3.88 6.13
CA ALA A 129 1.92 3.25 6.97
C ALA A 129 1.91 3.76 8.43
N LEU A 130 0.84 4.44 8.86
CA LEU A 130 0.65 4.97 10.22
C LEU A 130 1.69 6.01 10.68
N HIS A 131 2.21 6.80 9.75
CA HIS A 131 3.14 7.92 9.96
C HIS A 131 2.46 9.26 9.63
N ALA A 132 1.30 9.51 10.25
CA ALA A 132 0.48 10.69 9.95
C ALA A 132 1.20 12.03 10.24
N GLU A 133 2.13 12.07 11.19
CA GLU A 133 2.92 13.24 11.53
C GLU A 133 3.93 13.58 10.42
N GLU A 134 4.59 12.56 9.83
CA GLU A 134 5.46 12.77 8.66
C GLU A 134 4.64 13.17 7.44
N ALA A 135 3.46 12.57 7.25
CA ALA A 135 2.52 12.99 6.21
C ALA A 135 2.14 14.47 6.36
N ALA A 136 1.76 14.90 7.57
CA ALA A 136 1.40 16.28 7.86
C ALA A 136 2.58 17.24 7.62
N ALA A 137 3.79 16.84 8.03
CA ALA A 137 5.01 17.62 7.79
C ALA A 137 5.29 17.83 6.30
N VAL A 138 5.12 16.78 5.47
CA VAL A 138 5.28 16.87 4.01
C VAL A 138 4.23 17.81 3.40
N MET A 139 2.97 17.71 3.83
CA MET A 139 1.89 18.58 3.34
C MET A 139 2.12 20.06 3.68
N LEU A 140 2.52 20.34 4.93
CA LEU A 140 2.76 21.70 5.44
C LEU A 140 4.02 22.34 4.84
N ALA A 141 5.13 21.62 4.76
CA ALA A 141 6.41 22.16 4.30
C ALA A 141 6.38 22.64 2.84
N HIS A 142 5.39 22.18 2.07
CA HIS A 142 5.26 22.44 0.64
C HIS A 142 3.93 23.09 0.25
N ASP A 143 3.13 23.54 1.22
CA ASP A 143 1.83 24.21 1.02
C ASP A 143 0.91 23.44 0.04
N LEU A 144 0.85 22.11 0.20
CA LEU A 144 0.21 21.22 -0.78
C LEU A 144 -1.31 21.22 -0.70
N ASN A 145 -1.90 21.79 0.36
CA ASN A 145 -3.34 21.75 0.61
C ASN A 145 -4.17 22.33 -0.55
N ALA A 146 -3.66 23.36 -1.23
CA ALA A 146 -4.32 23.98 -2.38
C ALA A 146 -4.12 23.21 -3.70
N THR A 147 -3.20 22.23 -3.73
CA THR A 147 -2.85 21.46 -4.93
C THR A 147 -3.51 20.09 -4.98
N VAL A 148 -4.13 19.66 -3.88
CA VAL A 148 -4.89 18.42 -3.81
C VAL A 148 -6.09 18.51 -4.76
N ALA A 149 -6.26 17.48 -5.59
CA ALA A 149 -7.38 17.42 -6.53
C ALA A 149 -8.72 17.38 -5.78
N GLU A 150 -9.80 17.84 -6.41
CA GLU A 150 -11.14 17.85 -5.80
C GLU A 150 -11.59 16.47 -5.30
N GLY A 151 -11.13 15.38 -5.92
CA GLY A 151 -11.41 14.00 -5.50
C GLY A 151 -10.70 13.55 -4.22
N ASP A 152 -9.63 14.25 -3.81
CA ASP A 152 -8.82 13.94 -2.63
C ASP A 152 -8.90 15.07 -1.58
N ALA A 153 -9.84 16.01 -1.71
CA ALA A 153 -9.92 17.22 -0.88
C ALA A 153 -10.01 16.94 0.63
N GLU A 154 -10.41 15.73 1.03
CA GLU A 154 -10.45 15.31 2.43
C GLU A 154 -9.07 14.91 2.98
N LEU A 155 -8.11 14.57 2.12
CA LEU A 155 -6.80 14.05 2.51
C LEU A 155 -6.06 14.94 3.53
N PRO A 156 -5.89 16.27 3.32
CA PRO A 156 -5.17 17.09 4.30
C PRO A 156 -5.85 17.08 5.67
N ARG A 157 -7.19 17.13 5.70
CA ARG A 157 -8.00 17.09 6.91
C ARG A 157 -7.85 15.74 7.60
N ASP A 158 -7.86 14.66 6.84
CA ASP A 158 -7.76 13.29 7.32
C ASP A 158 -6.36 13.00 7.89
N ILE A 159 -5.30 13.48 7.24
CA ILE A 159 -3.91 13.46 7.74
C ILE A 159 -3.84 14.19 9.09
N GLU A 160 -4.34 15.43 9.15
CA GLU A 160 -4.28 16.26 10.35
C GLU A 160 -5.09 15.63 11.49
N ALA A 161 -6.32 15.19 11.23
CA ALA A 161 -7.16 14.52 12.21
C ALA A 161 -6.49 13.27 12.78
N THR A 162 -5.89 12.45 11.92
CA THR A 162 -5.17 11.23 12.31
C THR A 162 -3.96 11.56 13.18
N ALA A 163 -3.13 12.52 12.77
CA ALA A 163 -1.97 12.95 13.55
C ALA A 163 -2.38 13.50 14.94
N GLN A 164 -3.49 14.25 15.00
CA GLN A 164 -4.00 14.78 16.27
C GLN A 164 -4.58 13.69 17.19
N ILE A 165 -5.25 12.66 16.64
CA ILE A 165 -5.72 11.51 17.42
C ILE A 165 -4.52 10.84 18.12
N PHE A 166 -3.49 10.49 17.36
CA PHE A 166 -2.31 9.81 17.91
C PHE A 166 -1.52 10.66 18.91
N LEU A 167 -1.32 11.95 18.60
CA LEU A 167 -0.64 12.88 19.50
C LEU A 167 -1.38 13.05 20.84
N ARG A 168 -2.70 13.23 20.83
CA ARG A 168 -3.50 13.43 22.05
C ARG A 168 -3.50 12.19 22.95
N CYS A 169 -3.48 11.00 22.35
CA CYS A 169 -3.46 9.74 23.07
C CYS A 169 -2.05 9.26 23.45
N GLY A 170 -1.01 9.99 23.04
CA GLY A 170 0.39 9.65 23.35
C GLY A 170 0.86 8.36 22.69
N VAL A 171 0.31 8.01 21.52
CA VAL A 171 0.70 6.81 20.76
C VAL A 171 1.66 7.21 19.65
N ASP A 172 2.95 6.92 19.81
CA ASP A 172 3.96 7.30 18.83
C ASP A 172 3.98 6.39 17.58
N ALA A 173 4.82 6.74 16.60
CA ALA A 173 4.95 6.00 15.34
C ALA A 173 5.46 4.57 15.54
N GLU A 174 6.45 4.37 16.42
CA GLU A 174 7.03 3.05 16.65
C GLU A 174 6.02 2.10 17.32
N GLN A 175 5.23 2.63 18.27
CA GLN A 175 4.15 1.86 18.89
C GLN A 175 3.08 1.48 17.87
N ARG A 176 2.65 2.40 17.00
CA ARG A 176 1.68 2.11 15.92
C ARG A 176 2.20 1.06 14.93
N LEU A 177 3.47 1.15 14.56
CA LEU A 177 4.14 0.16 13.71
C LEU A 177 4.15 -1.21 14.37
N ALA A 178 4.57 -1.30 15.63
CA ALA A 178 4.64 -2.56 16.35
C ALA A 178 3.26 -3.22 16.48
N LEU A 179 2.20 -2.43 16.70
CA LEU A 179 0.82 -2.91 16.73
C LEU A 179 0.40 -3.46 15.35
N LEU A 180 0.68 -2.73 14.26
CA LEU A 180 0.36 -3.17 12.90
C LEU A 180 1.14 -4.44 12.52
N GLU A 181 2.44 -4.49 12.79
CA GLU A 181 3.30 -5.65 12.53
C GLU A 181 2.80 -6.90 13.29
N THR A 182 2.36 -6.71 14.55
CA THR A 182 1.76 -7.80 15.36
C THR A 182 0.44 -8.29 14.75
N ALA A 183 -0.43 -7.37 14.31
CA ALA A 183 -1.69 -7.73 13.66
C ALA A 183 -1.45 -8.46 12.32
N VAL A 184 -0.51 -7.98 11.51
CA VAL A 184 -0.12 -8.61 10.23
C VAL A 184 0.44 -10.01 10.45
N GLU A 185 1.30 -10.20 11.46
CA GLU A 185 1.84 -11.51 11.79
C GLU A 185 0.74 -12.46 12.29
N ALA A 186 -0.20 -11.97 13.09
CA ALA A 186 -1.36 -12.77 13.51
C ALA A 186 -2.16 -13.27 12.29
N ILE A 187 -2.42 -12.43 11.29
CA ILE A 187 -3.08 -12.84 10.04
C ILE A 187 -2.29 -13.92 9.30
N ARG A 188 -0.98 -13.70 9.12
CA ARG A 188 -0.09 -14.64 8.41
C ARG A 188 0.02 -15.98 9.13
N SER A 189 0.03 -15.98 10.45
CA SER A 189 0.05 -17.20 11.27
C SER A 189 -1.19 -18.08 11.06
N GLN A 190 -2.32 -17.49 10.65
CA GLN A 190 -3.53 -18.21 10.27
C GLN A 190 -3.49 -18.76 8.84
N GLY A 191 -2.37 -18.60 8.12
CA GLY A 191 -2.22 -18.98 6.72
C GLY A 191 -2.95 -18.04 5.76
N CYS A 192 -3.44 -16.90 6.25
CA CYS A 192 -4.14 -15.93 5.43
C CYS A 192 -3.18 -15.00 4.71
N MET A 193 -3.57 -14.64 3.49
CA MET A 193 -2.80 -13.79 2.59
C MET A 193 -3.48 -12.44 2.47
N ILE A 194 -2.73 -11.39 2.78
CA ILE A 194 -3.20 -10.01 2.70
C ILE A 194 -3.18 -9.56 1.24
N ARG A 195 -4.28 -8.95 0.80
CA ARG A 195 -4.61 -8.52 -0.56
C ARG A 195 -4.81 -7.01 -0.69
N GLY A 196 -4.68 -6.29 0.40
CA GLY A 196 -4.88 -4.85 0.44
C GLY A 196 -4.99 -4.35 1.87
N SER A 197 -4.76 -3.06 2.03
CA SER A 197 -4.86 -2.36 3.30
C SER A 197 -5.66 -1.09 3.17
N ARG A 198 -6.31 -0.65 4.25
CA ARG A 198 -6.99 0.65 4.29
C ARG A 198 -7.01 1.23 5.70
N LEU A 199 -6.71 2.51 5.82
CA LEU A 199 -6.99 3.26 7.04
C LEU A 199 -8.35 3.96 6.92
N MET A 200 -9.22 3.68 7.87
CA MET A 200 -10.50 4.36 8.07
C MET A 200 -10.36 5.31 9.26
N ILE A 201 -10.76 6.56 9.06
CA ILE A 201 -10.67 7.61 10.08
C ILE A 201 -12.09 7.95 10.52
N TYR A 202 -12.31 7.91 11.83
CA TYR A 202 -13.53 8.36 12.49
C TYR A 202 -13.21 9.55 13.41
N ASP A 203 -14.23 10.18 13.98
CA ASP A 203 -14.08 11.44 14.74
C ASP A 203 -13.03 11.39 15.87
N ASP A 204 -12.89 10.24 16.53
CA ASP A 204 -12.02 10.05 17.70
C ASP A 204 -11.16 8.78 17.64
N THR A 205 -11.32 7.96 16.60
CA THR A 205 -10.65 6.66 16.50
C THR A 205 -10.31 6.32 15.05
N THR A 206 -9.40 5.39 14.88
CA THR A 206 -8.98 4.88 13.57
C THR A 206 -9.19 3.37 13.49
N ARG A 207 -9.45 2.87 12.28
CA ARG A 207 -9.52 1.45 12.00
C ARG A 207 -8.66 1.12 10.81
N TYR A 208 -7.70 0.24 11.03
CA TYR A 208 -6.88 -0.33 10.00
C TYR A 208 -7.49 -1.64 9.50
N GLU A 209 -7.94 -1.65 8.26
CA GLU A 209 -8.53 -2.81 7.61
C GLU A 209 -7.50 -3.53 6.75
N LEU A 210 -7.31 -4.81 7.01
CA LEU A 210 -6.46 -5.73 6.26
C LEU A 210 -7.37 -6.69 5.49
N TYR A 211 -7.32 -6.63 4.17
CA TYR A 211 -8.18 -7.41 3.30
C TYR A 211 -7.52 -8.74 2.95
N VAL A 212 -8.24 -9.84 3.05
CA VAL A 212 -7.72 -11.19 2.78
C VAL A 212 -8.65 -11.96 1.86
N ASP A 213 -8.11 -12.95 1.14
CA ASP A 213 -8.88 -13.83 0.25
C ASP A 213 -9.60 -14.94 1.04
N GLU A 214 -10.42 -14.55 2.00
CA GLU A 214 -11.12 -15.46 2.92
C GLU A 214 -12.58 -15.06 3.14
N THR A 215 -13.35 -16.00 3.68
CA THR A 215 -14.76 -15.74 4.02
C THR A 215 -14.90 -14.80 5.23
N ALA A 216 -16.07 -14.16 5.38
CA ALA A 216 -16.37 -13.32 6.55
C ALA A 216 -16.28 -14.09 7.88
N SER A 217 -16.67 -15.37 7.86
CA SER A 217 -16.54 -16.25 9.03
C SER A 217 -15.08 -16.46 9.42
N GLN A 218 -14.22 -16.74 8.43
CA GLN A 218 -12.80 -16.92 8.68
C GLN A 218 -12.14 -15.60 9.13
N CYS A 219 -12.53 -14.46 8.55
CA CYS A 219 -12.08 -13.15 9.03
C CYS A 219 -12.47 -12.91 10.50
N GLY A 220 -13.61 -13.44 10.97
CA GLY A 220 -13.98 -13.40 12.39
C GLY A 220 -12.98 -14.13 13.30
N ASN A 221 -12.52 -15.32 12.89
CA ASN A 221 -11.48 -16.06 13.61
C ASN A 221 -10.15 -15.30 13.60
N VAL A 222 -9.77 -14.73 12.45
CA VAL A 222 -8.54 -13.95 12.32
C VAL A 222 -8.60 -12.67 13.18
N ASN A 223 -9.76 -11.99 13.24
CA ASN A 223 -9.96 -10.84 14.12
C ASN A 223 -9.77 -11.20 15.60
N PHE A 224 -10.24 -12.38 16.02
CA PHE A 224 -9.98 -12.88 17.36
C PHE A 224 -8.49 -13.12 17.60
N ALA A 225 -7.79 -13.76 16.65
CA ALA A 225 -6.36 -14.00 16.72
C ALA A 225 -5.54 -12.68 16.79
N ILE A 226 -5.93 -11.66 16.03
CA ILE A 226 -5.33 -10.31 16.12
C ILE A 226 -5.50 -9.75 17.53
N ALA A 227 -6.72 -9.77 18.08
CA ALA A 227 -6.99 -9.26 19.42
C ALA A 227 -6.19 -10.01 20.50
N GLU A 228 -6.09 -11.34 20.40
CA GLU A 228 -5.29 -12.18 21.31
C GLU A 228 -3.80 -11.83 21.22
N ALA A 229 -3.25 -11.72 20.00
CA ALA A 229 -1.86 -11.37 19.79
C ALA A 229 -1.51 -9.99 20.36
N LEU A 230 -2.38 -8.98 20.12
CA LEU A 230 -2.18 -7.63 20.61
C LEU A 230 -2.23 -7.55 22.14
N THR A 231 -3.24 -8.17 22.77
CA THR A 231 -3.40 -8.15 24.24
C THR A 231 -2.38 -9.03 24.97
N THR A 232 -1.77 -10.00 24.28
CA THR A 232 -0.64 -10.78 24.82
C THR A 232 0.68 -10.02 24.74
N THR A 233 0.88 -9.24 23.68
CA THR A 233 2.18 -8.59 23.39
C THR A 233 2.32 -7.22 24.07
N PHE A 234 1.21 -6.49 24.24
CA PHE A 234 1.23 -5.11 24.73
C PHE A 234 0.38 -4.96 25.98
N ASP A 235 0.92 -4.26 27.00
CA ASP A 235 0.18 -3.90 28.22
C ASP A 235 -1.06 -3.02 27.91
N ASN A 236 -0.95 -2.18 26.88
CA ASN A 236 -2.06 -1.45 26.29
C ASN A 236 -1.95 -1.47 24.77
N ALA A 237 -2.96 -2.02 24.10
CA ALA A 237 -3.07 -2.06 22.64
C ALA A 237 -3.81 -0.84 22.05
N TYR A 238 -4.25 0.11 22.89
CA TYR A 238 -4.95 1.34 22.51
C TYR A 238 -6.17 1.13 21.58
N PRO A 239 -7.07 0.18 21.87
CA PRO A 239 -8.23 -0.10 21.00
C PRO A 239 -9.18 1.09 20.83
N GLU A 240 -9.17 2.05 21.75
CA GLU A 240 -9.89 3.32 21.65
C GLU A 240 -9.30 4.25 20.58
N VAL A 241 -8.00 4.11 20.26
CA VAL A 241 -7.27 4.97 19.31
C VAL A 241 -7.19 4.33 17.93
N ILE A 242 -6.79 3.05 17.88
CA ILE A 242 -6.65 2.29 16.64
C ILE A 242 -7.08 0.84 16.84
N THR A 243 -7.87 0.35 15.89
CA THR A 243 -8.24 -1.07 15.80
C THR A 243 -7.71 -1.69 14.52
N PHE A 244 -7.28 -2.94 14.58
CA PHE A 244 -6.85 -3.70 13.40
C PHE A 244 -7.88 -4.78 13.11
N VAL A 245 -8.38 -4.82 11.88
CA VAL A 245 -9.42 -5.78 11.50
C VAL A 245 -9.11 -6.46 10.18
N CYS A 246 -9.36 -7.76 10.14
CA CYS A 246 -9.40 -8.60 8.96
C CYS A 246 -10.77 -8.48 8.27
N ARG A 247 -10.75 -8.28 6.95
CA ARG A 247 -11.95 -8.16 6.11
C ARG A 247 -11.84 -9.05 4.86
N PRO A 248 -12.94 -9.62 4.35
CA PRO A 248 -12.92 -10.31 3.07
C PRO A 248 -12.57 -9.35 1.94
N VAL A 249 -11.74 -9.77 1.00
CA VAL A 249 -11.35 -8.97 -0.17
C VAL A 249 -12.56 -8.56 -1.01
N GLY A 250 -13.61 -9.40 -1.07
CA GLY A 250 -14.87 -9.06 -1.75
C GLY A 250 -15.67 -7.92 -1.09
N SER A 251 -15.30 -7.47 0.11
CA SER A 251 -15.88 -6.28 0.76
C SER A 251 -15.16 -4.98 0.43
N LEU A 252 -14.04 -5.07 -0.31
CA LEU A 252 -13.31 -3.93 -0.82
C LEU A 252 -14.15 -3.25 -1.91
N SER A 253 -14.52 -1.99 -1.71
CA SER A 253 -15.23 -1.24 -2.74
C SER A 253 -14.24 -0.62 -3.74
N ALA A 254 -14.52 -0.72 -5.04
CA ALA A 254 -13.63 -0.22 -6.10
C ALA A 254 -13.42 1.32 -6.03
N LEU A 255 -14.37 2.07 -5.49
CA LEU A 255 -14.24 3.51 -5.24
C LEU A 255 -13.25 3.83 -4.12
N ALA A 256 -13.04 2.91 -3.17
CA ALA A 256 -12.16 3.09 -2.03
C ALA A 256 -10.70 2.71 -2.31
N SER A 257 -10.44 1.81 -3.27
CA SER A 257 -9.08 1.32 -3.55
C SER A 257 -8.30 2.19 -4.55
N ARG A 258 -9.00 3.01 -5.33
CA ARG A 258 -8.37 3.96 -6.28
C ARG A 258 -7.55 5.05 -5.59
N SER A 259 -7.83 5.37 -4.31
CA SER A 259 -7.03 6.36 -3.57
C SER A 259 -5.70 5.81 -3.02
N ALA A 260 -5.54 4.48 -2.95
CA ALA A 260 -4.33 3.83 -2.42
C ALA A 260 -3.36 3.33 -3.52
N LEU A 261 -3.89 2.88 -4.66
CA LEU A 261 -3.13 2.54 -5.86
C LEU A 261 -3.21 3.70 -6.85
N MET A 262 -2.18 4.52 -6.86
CA MET A 262 -2.22 5.83 -7.49
C MET A 262 -1.91 5.72 -8.98
N GLU A 263 -2.81 6.27 -9.80
CA GLU A 263 -2.84 6.18 -11.27
C GLU A 263 -1.46 6.05 -11.95
N VAL A 264 -1.34 5.01 -12.77
CA VAL A 264 -0.21 4.79 -13.68
C VAL A 264 -0.51 5.46 -15.03
N VAL A 265 0.33 6.45 -15.35
CA VAL A 265 0.66 6.94 -16.69
C VAL A 265 -0.51 7.52 -17.50
N GLN A 266 -0.61 8.86 -17.50
CA GLN A 266 -0.94 9.63 -18.70
C GLN A 266 0.34 10.24 -19.28
#